data_AF-A0A8T6QKZ8-F1
#
_entry.id   AF-A0A8T6QKZ8-F1
#
_cell.length_a   1.000
_cell.length_b   1.000
_cell.length_c   1.000
_cell.angle_alpha   90.00
_cell.angle_beta   90.00
_cell.angle_gamma   90.00
#
_symmetry.space_group_name_H-M   'P 1'
#
loop_
_entity.id
_entity.type
_entity.pdbx_description
1 polymer ?
#
loop_
_entity_poly.entity_id
_entity_poly.type
_entity_poly.pdbx_seq_one_letter_code
_entity_poly.pdbx_strand_id
1 'polypeptide(L)'
;MERILLAVLITGLAIAGEPIHGRAQSPSPDLSPANPRYDIYLNYPDGLRFIYPAGYQVDGATQYTPPSPEAALQVSLDLWKVADYSPFGMMYNATAPTEPPPHISIDIWQNPAGRPLSDWMELATAPGTVTTVAGQGAIAYTATGLYESDVVLFTQANGDVVKLQVEYSDANDPMRQHFQTVVESLTFDTTTSAVIEVDYRRLQDTLRDGDWQAANLETIAILMRLASSYDYTYPHIETDDIADLPCADLQTINTLWSRYSEGRYGLTAQQAIWRSLPTSDPSQRAEQYGDQLGWRLTEPPTADFLSNSLWRSDTELLYTAVAPVGQFPWPGVPSLTTDRMLQNSGPACGSCSVDAMYIQSDRWPDFLNAFMTRVDDCLCAGDTTAPKTL
;
A
#
# COMPACT_ATOMS: atom_id res chain seq x y z
N MET A 1 65.86 -36.57 40.42
CA MET A 1 65.22 -35.86 41.56
C MET A 1 65.24 -34.39 41.19
N GLU A 2 64.17 -33.86 40.59
CA GLU A 2 63.05 -33.21 41.31
C GLU A 2 63.58 -32.20 42.35
N ARG A 3 63.22 -30.91 42.39
CA ARG A 3 62.01 -30.20 41.94
C ARG A 3 62.22 -28.68 42.17
N ILE A 4 61.51 -27.90 41.36
CA ILE A 4 60.76 -26.66 41.71
C ILE A 4 61.57 -25.44 42.18
N LEU A 5 61.49 -24.37 41.37
CA LEU A 5 61.56 -22.98 41.84
C LEU A 5 60.19 -22.33 41.65
N LEU A 6 59.64 -21.77 42.73
CA LEU A 6 58.56 -20.79 42.69
C LEU A 6 59.01 -19.53 43.44
N ALA A 7 58.96 -18.43 42.68
CA ALA A 7 58.79 -17.00 42.96
C ALA A 7 58.86 -16.45 44.41
N VAL A 8 59.28 -15.18 44.53
CA VAL A 8 58.35 -14.05 44.84
C VAL A 8 59.05 -12.68 45.04
N LEU A 9 58.50 -11.66 44.33
CA LEU A 9 58.36 -10.19 44.59
C LEU A 9 59.63 -9.30 44.75
N ILE A 10 59.70 -8.03 44.32
CA ILE A 10 58.86 -6.88 44.70
C ILE A 10 59.01 -5.69 43.69
N THR A 11 57.85 -5.17 43.26
CA THR A 11 57.38 -3.82 42.86
C THR A 11 58.24 -2.77 42.11
N GLY A 12 57.59 -2.19 41.09
CA GLY A 12 57.71 -0.77 40.70
C GLY A 12 56.41 -0.30 40.05
N LEU A 13 55.78 0.75 40.59
CA LEU A 13 54.57 1.39 40.04
C LEU A 13 54.94 2.26 38.83
N ALA A 14 54.23 2.10 37.71
CA ALA A 14 54.13 3.08 36.64
C ALA A 14 52.68 3.12 36.15
N ILE A 15 52.12 4.33 36.05
CA ILE A 15 50.75 4.62 35.61
C ILE A 15 50.71 4.46 34.09
N ALA A 16 49.88 3.55 33.59
CA ALA A 16 49.62 3.35 32.17
C ALA A 16 48.17 3.72 31.84
N GLY A 17 47.98 4.60 30.86
CA GLY A 17 46.67 4.89 30.28
C GLY A 17 46.15 3.69 29.48
N GLU A 18 44.88 3.36 29.66
CA GLU A 18 44.21 2.30 28.92
C GLU A 18 43.88 2.74 27.48
N PRO A 19 44.07 1.86 26.48
CA PRO A 19 43.58 2.09 25.13
C PRO A 19 42.06 1.83 25.08
N ILE A 20 41.36 2.75 24.42
CA ILE A 20 39.92 2.68 24.16
C ILE A 20 39.60 1.39 23.40
N HIS A 21 38.78 0.52 24.01
CA HIS A 21 38.22 -0.65 23.37
C HIS A 21 37.38 -0.23 22.16
N GLY A 22 37.81 -0.67 20.97
CA GLY A 22 37.04 -0.56 19.74
C GLY A 22 35.68 -1.24 19.90
N ARG A 23 34.62 -0.49 19.61
CA ARG A 23 33.23 -0.95 19.56
C ARG A 23 33.16 -2.11 18.57
N ALA A 24 32.80 -3.29 19.04
CA ALA A 24 32.45 -4.40 18.18
C ALA A 24 31.32 -3.94 17.24
N GLN A 25 31.58 -3.98 15.93
CA GLN A 25 30.56 -3.77 14.92
C GLN A 25 29.54 -4.91 15.09
N SER A 26 28.33 -4.57 15.51
CA SER A 26 27.19 -5.46 15.32
C SER A 26 27.10 -5.79 13.82
N PRO A 27 26.88 -7.04 13.43
CA PRO A 27 26.69 -7.36 12.03
C PRO A 27 25.51 -6.54 11.51
N SER A 28 25.74 -5.75 10.45
CA SER A 28 24.67 -5.14 9.68
C SER A 28 23.68 -6.26 9.31
N PRO A 29 22.38 -6.09 9.58
CA PRO A 29 21.41 -7.07 9.14
C PRO A 29 21.55 -7.18 7.62
N ASP A 30 21.74 -8.42 7.17
CA ASP A 30 21.75 -8.84 5.79
C ASP A 30 20.65 -8.09 5.03
N LEU A 31 20.99 -7.42 3.93
CA LEU A 31 20.02 -6.74 3.09
C LEU A 31 19.15 -7.83 2.47
N SER A 32 18.02 -8.13 3.11
CA SER A 32 16.91 -8.85 2.49
C SER A 32 16.70 -8.31 1.08
N PRO A 33 16.31 -9.14 0.09
CA PRO A 33 15.90 -8.61 -1.19
C PRO A 33 14.89 -7.50 -0.93
N ALA A 34 15.13 -6.32 -1.53
CA ALA A 34 14.27 -5.16 -1.33
C ALA A 34 12.82 -5.58 -1.54
N ASN A 35 11.95 -5.22 -0.60
CA ASN A 35 10.54 -5.61 -0.67
C ASN A 35 9.96 -5.16 -2.02
N PRO A 36 9.09 -5.98 -2.65
CA PRO A 36 8.46 -5.60 -3.91
C PRO A 36 7.71 -4.28 -3.76
N ARG A 37 7.75 -3.46 -4.81
CA ARG A 37 7.15 -2.13 -4.83
C ARG A 37 5.80 -2.16 -5.53
N TYR A 38 4.83 -1.46 -4.95
CA TYR A 38 3.47 -1.39 -5.46
C TYR A 38 2.94 0.03 -5.42
N ASP A 39 1.95 0.28 -6.26
CA ASP A 39 1.17 1.51 -6.27
C ASP A 39 -0.32 1.15 -6.19
N ILE A 40 -1.13 2.14 -5.83
CA ILE A 40 -2.54 2.02 -5.58
C ILE A 40 -3.29 2.77 -6.67
N TYR A 41 -4.17 2.08 -7.37
CA TYR A 41 -5.18 2.73 -8.18
C TYR A 41 -6.46 2.86 -7.36
N LEU A 42 -7.03 4.06 -7.32
CA LEU A 42 -8.34 4.31 -6.71
C LEU A 42 -9.08 5.36 -7.54
N ASN A 43 -10.30 5.02 -7.94
CA ASN A 43 -11.22 5.88 -8.69
C ASN A 43 -12.43 6.23 -7.82
N TYR A 44 -12.64 7.53 -7.55
CA TYR A 44 -13.65 8.00 -6.59
C TYR A 44 -15.11 7.82 -7.05
N PRO A 45 -15.49 8.12 -8.32
CA PRO A 45 -16.83 7.86 -8.85
C PRO A 45 -17.33 6.42 -8.68
N ASP A 46 -16.49 5.44 -9.01
CA ASP A 46 -16.91 4.03 -9.08
C ASP A 46 -16.47 3.21 -7.86
N GLY A 47 -15.68 3.82 -6.98
CA GLY A 47 -15.05 3.16 -5.82
C GLY A 47 -14.12 2.01 -6.19
N LEU A 48 -13.73 1.91 -7.46
CA LEU A 48 -12.82 0.91 -7.98
C LEU A 48 -11.43 1.14 -7.39
N ARG A 49 -10.90 0.12 -6.71
CA ARG A 49 -9.60 0.14 -6.07
C ARG A 49 -8.84 -1.15 -6.33
N PHE A 50 -7.56 -1.06 -6.68
CA PHE A 50 -6.68 -2.21 -6.81
C PHE A 50 -5.21 -1.80 -6.63
N ILE A 51 -4.36 -2.79 -6.42
CA ILE A 51 -2.92 -2.64 -6.25
C ILE A 51 -2.22 -3.22 -7.47
N TYR A 52 -1.20 -2.52 -7.96
CA TYR A 52 -0.42 -2.96 -9.10
C TYR A 52 1.08 -2.77 -8.86
N PRO A 53 1.92 -3.68 -9.37
CA PRO A 53 3.35 -3.70 -9.06
C PRO A 53 4.15 -2.68 -9.89
N ALA A 54 5.39 -2.46 -9.47
CA ALA A 54 6.39 -1.73 -10.25
C ALA A 54 6.59 -2.33 -11.65
N GLY A 55 6.93 -1.47 -12.61
CA GLY A 55 7.13 -1.86 -14.02
C GLY A 55 5.86 -1.78 -14.89
N TYR A 56 4.71 -1.45 -14.30
CA TYR A 56 3.46 -1.22 -15.02
C TYR A 56 3.03 0.26 -14.98
N GLN A 57 2.04 0.66 -15.76
CA GLN A 57 1.49 2.00 -15.79
C GLN A 57 0.00 1.89 -16.07
N VAL A 58 -0.84 2.41 -15.17
CA VAL A 58 -2.28 2.53 -15.45
C VAL A 58 -2.48 3.76 -16.35
N ASP A 59 -3.14 3.57 -17.48
CA ASP A 59 -3.49 4.67 -18.38
C ASP A 59 -4.70 5.45 -17.86
N GLY A 60 -4.49 6.21 -16.78
CA GLY A 60 -5.49 7.08 -16.18
C GLY A 60 -5.59 8.46 -16.84
N ALA A 61 -4.65 8.84 -17.72
CA ALA A 61 -4.62 10.16 -18.35
C ALA A 61 -5.64 10.29 -19.50
N THR A 62 -6.07 9.17 -20.06
CA THR A 62 -7.13 9.10 -21.08
C THR A 62 -8.28 8.23 -20.60
N GLN A 63 -8.78 8.49 -19.37
CA GLN A 63 -9.98 7.83 -18.85
C GLN A 63 -11.01 7.74 -19.98
N TYR A 64 -11.31 6.49 -20.37
CA TYR A 64 -12.31 6.23 -21.37
C TYR A 64 -13.57 6.99 -20.98
N THR A 65 -13.99 7.92 -21.83
CA THR A 65 -15.19 8.70 -21.60
C THR A 65 -16.31 8.04 -22.39
N PRO A 66 -17.33 7.46 -21.73
CA PRO A 66 -18.47 6.91 -22.43
C PRO A 66 -19.08 7.96 -23.37
N PRO A 67 -19.40 7.60 -24.62
CA PRO A 67 -19.98 8.54 -25.57
C PRO A 67 -21.38 9.02 -25.15
N SER A 68 -22.07 8.27 -24.29
CA SER A 68 -23.30 8.67 -23.61
C SER A 68 -23.50 7.88 -22.31
N PRO A 69 -24.40 8.32 -21.41
CA PRO A 69 -24.74 7.59 -20.19
C PRO A 69 -25.30 6.17 -20.44
N GLU A 70 -25.86 5.92 -21.62
CA GLU A 70 -26.46 4.64 -22.03
C GLU A 70 -25.50 3.75 -22.82
N ALA A 71 -24.23 4.14 -22.97
CA ALA A 71 -23.23 3.32 -23.64
C ALA A 71 -23.08 1.96 -22.94
N ALA A 72 -22.90 0.88 -23.70
CA ALA A 72 -22.75 -0.44 -23.10
C ALA A 72 -21.46 -0.52 -22.26
N LEU A 73 -20.35 0.04 -22.73
CA LEU A 73 -19.09 0.15 -21.99
C LEU A 73 -19.06 1.47 -21.21
N GLN A 74 -18.86 1.38 -19.90
CA GLN A 74 -18.86 2.53 -18.98
C GLN A 74 -17.46 2.89 -18.50
N VAL A 75 -16.62 1.88 -18.25
CA VAL A 75 -15.24 2.07 -17.80
C VAL A 75 -14.37 1.15 -18.63
N SER A 76 -13.22 1.67 -19.07
CA SER A 76 -12.15 0.91 -19.70
C SER A 76 -10.83 1.47 -19.21
N LEU A 77 -10.00 0.61 -18.64
CA LEU A 77 -8.71 0.94 -18.04
C LEU A 77 -7.66 -0.06 -18.51
N ASP A 78 -6.54 0.46 -19.00
CA ASP A 78 -5.43 -0.38 -19.43
C ASP A 78 -4.21 -0.21 -18.52
N LEU A 79 -3.56 -1.31 -18.20
CA LEU A 79 -2.27 -1.35 -17.51
C LEU A 79 -1.21 -1.86 -18.47
N TRP A 80 -0.29 -0.97 -18.82
CA TRP A 80 0.79 -1.22 -19.76
C TRP A 80 2.09 -1.52 -19.02
N LYS A 81 2.96 -2.34 -19.60
CA LYS A 81 4.37 -2.34 -19.18
C LYS A 81 4.94 -0.94 -19.42
N VAL A 82 5.76 -0.41 -18.51
CA VAL A 82 6.31 0.96 -18.63
C VAL A 82 7.05 1.18 -19.96
N ALA A 83 7.76 0.15 -20.46
CA ALA A 83 8.44 0.20 -21.75
C ALA A 83 7.49 0.39 -22.94
N ASP A 84 6.25 -0.08 -22.79
CA ASP A 84 5.21 -0.05 -23.82
C ASP A 84 4.24 1.13 -23.64
N TYR A 85 4.27 1.82 -22.49
CA TYR A 85 3.31 2.88 -22.20
C TYR A 85 3.42 4.09 -23.15
N SER A 86 4.59 4.70 -23.36
CA SER A 86 4.65 5.96 -24.13
C SER A 86 4.17 5.85 -25.60
N PRO A 87 4.43 4.75 -26.33
CA PRO A 87 3.86 4.54 -27.67
C PRO A 87 2.35 4.30 -27.69
N PHE A 88 1.77 3.68 -26.65
CA PHE A 88 0.39 3.19 -26.64
C PHE A 88 -0.56 4.01 -25.73
N GLY A 89 -0.09 4.54 -24.62
CA GLY A 89 -0.83 5.49 -23.76
C GLY A 89 -1.04 6.88 -24.38
N MET A 90 -0.48 7.14 -25.57
CA MET A 90 -0.71 8.37 -26.35
C MET A 90 -1.34 8.10 -27.74
N MET A 91 -1.93 6.91 -27.96
CA MET A 91 -2.21 6.39 -29.30
C MET A 91 -3.33 7.08 -30.12
N TYR A 92 -3.82 8.25 -29.72
CA TYR A 92 -4.60 9.13 -30.59
C TYR A 92 -3.74 10.00 -31.53
N ASN A 93 -2.50 9.58 -31.85
CA ASN A 93 -1.69 10.16 -32.93
C ASN A 93 -1.72 9.22 -34.15
N ALA A 94 -2.04 9.77 -35.32
CA ALA A 94 -2.28 9.09 -36.60
C ALA A 94 -1.09 8.28 -37.20
N THR A 95 0.00 8.10 -36.45
CA THR A 95 1.23 7.38 -36.88
C THR A 95 1.53 6.13 -36.06
N ALA A 96 0.64 5.77 -35.14
CA ALA A 96 0.88 4.64 -34.24
C ALA A 96 0.79 3.26 -34.94
N PRO A 97 1.47 2.22 -34.39
CA PRO A 97 1.34 0.84 -34.85
C PRO A 97 -0.13 0.39 -34.90
N THR A 98 -0.46 -0.51 -35.82
CA THR A 98 -1.85 -1.00 -35.98
C THR A 98 -2.29 -1.96 -34.88
N GLU A 99 -1.37 -2.53 -34.10
CA GLU A 99 -1.66 -3.54 -33.08
C GLU A 99 -0.97 -3.20 -31.75
N PRO A 100 -1.72 -3.18 -30.63
CA PRO A 100 -1.15 -2.96 -29.30
C PRO A 100 -0.36 -4.18 -28.80
N PRO A 101 0.65 -3.98 -27.95
CA PRO A 101 1.33 -5.06 -27.24
C PRO A 101 0.39 -5.67 -26.20
N PRO A 102 0.72 -6.88 -25.71
CA PRO A 102 -0.06 -7.50 -24.65
C PRO A 102 -0.06 -6.62 -23.39
N HIS A 103 -1.25 -6.43 -22.81
CA HIS A 103 -1.49 -5.57 -21.65
C HIS A 103 -2.57 -6.20 -20.75
N ILE A 104 -2.83 -5.56 -19.62
CA ILE A 104 -3.98 -5.90 -18.76
C ILE A 104 -5.07 -4.86 -19.02
N SER A 105 -6.32 -5.28 -19.17
CA SER A 105 -7.47 -4.39 -19.26
C SER A 105 -8.51 -4.72 -18.19
N ILE A 106 -9.23 -3.68 -17.75
CA ILE A 106 -10.39 -3.75 -16.86
C ILE A 106 -11.53 -2.98 -17.52
N ASP A 107 -12.55 -3.71 -17.95
CA ASP A 107 -13.74 -3.15 -18.57
C ASP A 107 -14.97 -3.36 -17.70
N ILE A 108 -15.82 -2.33 -17.58
CA ILE A 108 -17.10 -2.40 -16.87
C ILE A 108 -18.23 -2.10 -17.85
N TRP A 109 -19.13 -3.06 -18.02
CA TRP A 109 -20.22 -3.03 -18.98
C TRP A 109 -21.59 -3.00 -18.30
N GLN A 110 -22.47 -2.11 -18.75
CA GLN A 110 -23.88 -2.11 -18.35
C GLN A 110 -24.56 -3.41 -18.79
N ASN A 111 -25.29 -4.04 -17.87
CA ASN A 111 -26.07 -5.24 -18.15
C ASN A 111 -27.54 -5.10 -17.69
N PRO A 112 -28.30 -4.15 -18.25
CA PRO A 112 -29.67 -3.87 -17.82
C PRO A 112 -30.63 -5.05 -18.08
N ALA A 113 -30.27 -5.95 -19.00
CA ALA A 113 -31.05 -7.14 -19.32
C ALA A 113 -30.76 -8.33 -18.38
N GLY A 114 -29.80 -8.21 -17.46
CA GLY A 114 -29.43 -9.29 -16.53
C GLY A 114 -28.96 -10.55 -17.25
N ARG A 115 -28.23 -10.41 -18.35
CA ARG A 115 -27.70 -11.55 -19.11
C ARG A 115 -26.70 -12.33 -18.26
N PRO A 116 -26.70 -13.68 -18.33
CA PRO A 116 -25.74 -14.49 -17.60
C PRO A 116 -24.31 -14.24 -18.11
N LEU A 117 -23.31 -14.42 -17.24
CA LEU A 117 -21.90 -14.23 -17.58
C LEU A 117 -21.43 -15.05 -18.79
N SER A 118 -22.06 -16.20 -19.06
CA SER A 118 -21.77 -17.03 -20.24
C SER A 118 -21.97 -16.29 -21.56
N ASP A 119 -22.87 -15.32 -21.62
CA ASP A 119 -23.13 -14.52 -22.83
C ASP A 119 -22.02 -13.50 -23.10
N TRP A 120 -21.18 -13.23 -22.10
CA TRP A 120 -20.05 -12.29 -22.15
C TRP A 120 -18.72 -13.02 -22.35
N MET A 121 -18.73 -14.35 -22.36
CA MET A 121 -17.53 -15.15 -22.59
C MET A 121 -17.11 -15.08 -24.04
N GLU A 122 -15.81 -14.88 -24.26
CA GLU A 122 -15.20 -15.05 -25.57
C GLU A 122 -14.99 -16.53 -25.89
N LEU A 123 -14.44 -16.81 -27.08
CA LEU A 123 -14.11 -18.18 -27.47
C LEU A 123 -12.99 -18.74 -26.58
N ALA A 124 -13.40 -19.49 -25.55
CA ALA A 124 -12.49 -20.07 -24.58
C ALA A 124 -11.64 -21.20 -25.20
N THR A 125 -10.34 -21.21 -24.90
CA THR A 125 -9.40 -22.27 -25.26
C THR A 125 -9.21 -23.30 -24.15
N ALA A 126 -9.49 -22.92 -22.89
CA ALA A 126 -9.54 -23.82 -21.74
C ALA A 126 -10.83 -23.58 -20.93
N PRO A 127 -11.35 -24.61 -20.24
CA PRO A 127 -12.59 -24.49 -19.49
C PRO A 127 -12.48 -23.48 -18.36
N GLY A 128 -13.56 -22.74 -18.14
CA GLY A 128 -13.62 -21.78 -17.05
C GLY A 128 -13.65 -22.44 -15.68
N THR A 129 -12.87 -21.91 -14.73
CA THR A 129 -12.93 -22.23 -13.31
C THR A 129 -13.75 -21.19 -12.57
N VAL A 130 -14.65 -21.65 -11.69
CA VAL A 130 -15.37 -20.75 -10.79
C VAL A 130 -14.44 -20.31 -9.67
N THR A 131 -14.35 -19.00 -9.47
CA THR A 131 -13.56 -18.36 -8.40
C THR A 131 -14.39 -17.25 -7.74
N THR A 132 -13.78 -16.45 -6.86
CA THR A 132 -14.40 -15.27 -6.25
C THR A 132 -13.48 -14.08 -6.39
N VAL A 133 -14.02 -12.96 -6.87
CA VAL A 133 -13.28 -11.69 -7.09
C VAL A 133 -14.14 -10.55 -6.61
N ALA A 134 -13.57 -9.60 -5.85
CA ALA A 134 -14.31 -8.55 -5.14
C ALA A 134 -15.52 -9.10 -4.33
N GLY A 135 -15.37 -10.35 -3.84
CA GLY A 135 -16.41 -11.10 -3.15
C GLY A 135 -17.66 -11.46 -3.96
N GLN A 136 -17.57 -11.39 -5.29
CA GLN A 136 -18.57 -11.88 -6.24
C GLN A 136 -18.12 -13.20 -6.86
N GLY A 137 -19.08 -14.08 -7.17
CA GLY A 137 -18.78 -15.29 -7.94
C GLY A 137 -18.29 -14.93 -9.34
N ALA A 138 -17.15 -15.47 -9.73
CA ALA A 138 -16.47 -15.14 -10.97
C ALA A 138 -16.20 -16.38 -11.83
N ILE A 139 -16.13 -16.20 -13.15
CA ILE A 139 -15.69 -17.20 -14.12
C ILE A 139 -14.32 -16.77 -14.63
N ALA A 140 -13.29 -17.58 -14.36
CA ALA A 140 -11.95 -17.39 -14.89
C ALA A 140 -11.68 -18.41 -16.00
N TYR A 141 -11.18 -18.01 -17.17
CA TYR A 141 -10.92 -18.90 -18.30
C TYR A 141 -9.76 -18.37 -19.14
N THR A 142 -9.21 -19.22 -20.03
CA THR A 142 -8.25 -18.75 -21.05
C THR A 142 -8.97 -18.59 -22.39
N ALA A 143 -8.60 -17.57 -23.13
CA ALA A 143 -9.09 -17.32 -24.48
C ALA A 143 -7.91 -17.15 -25.46
N THR A 144 -8.23 -17.08 -26.75
CA THR A 144 -7.24 -16.82 -27.80
C THR A 144 -7.81 -15.81 -28.79
N GLY A 145 -6.97 -14.88 -29.20
CA GLY A 145 -7.27 -13.88 -30.21
C GLY A 145 -5.99 -13.47 -30.93
N LEU A 146 -5.64 -12.19 -30.88
CA LEU A 146 -4.33 -11.71 -31.32
C LEU A 146 -3.20 -12.29 -30.43
N TYR A 147 -3.48 -12.42 -29.13
CA TYR A 147 -2.62 -13.03 -28.11
C TYR A 147 -3.36 -14.17 -27.39
N GLU A 148 -2.64 -14.97 -26.61
CA GLU A 148 -3.28 -15.77 -25.56
C GLU A 148 -3.72 -14.82 -24.44
N SER A 149 -4.81 -15.16 -23.76
CA SER A 149 -5.29 -14.34 -22.66
C SER A 149 -5.88 -15.14 -21.52
N ASP A 150 -5.68 -14.65 -20.29
CA ASP A 150 -6.43 -15.08 -19.12
C ASP A 150 -7.51 -14.04 -18.85
N VAL A 151 -8.74 -14.49 -18.67
CA VAL A 151 -9.91 -13.62 -18.52
C VAL A 151 -10.66 -13.99 -17.25
N VAL A 152 -11.10 -12.98 -16.51
CA VAL A 152 -11.96 -13.10 -15.33
C VAL A 152 -13.20 -12.25 -15.55
N LEU A 153 -14.36 -12.88 -15.46
CA LEU A 153 -15.68 -12.23 -15.58
C LEU A 153 -16.46 -12.37 -14.28
N PHE A 154 -17.05 -11.29 -13.79
CA PHE A 154 -18.02 -11.35 -12.70
C PHE A 154 -19.07 -10.25 -12.82
N THR A 155 -20.17 -10.40 -12.08
CA THR A 155 -21.23 -9.40 -12.00
C THR A 155 -21.11 -8.64 -10.69
N GLN A 156 -21.08 -7.31 -10.75
CA GLN A 156 -21.11 -6.44 -9.60
C GLN A 156 -22.47 -6.43 -8.91
N ALA A 157 -22.54 -5.89 -7.70
CA ALA A 157 -23.79 -5.79 -6.94
C ALA A 157 -24.88 -4.96 -7.65
N ASN A 158 -24.49 -3.99 -8.48
CA ASN A 158 -25.41 -3.17 -9.29
C ASN A 158 -25.90 -3.87 -10.57
N GLY A 159 -25.37 -5.06 -10.89
CA GLY A 159 -25.70 -5.84 -12.07
C GLY A 159 -24.75 -5.68 -13.25
N ASP A 160 -23.82 -4.72 -13.21
CA ASP A 160 -22.84 -4.51 -14.27
C ASP A 160 -21.86 -5.68 -14.36
N VAL A 161 -21.34 -5.92 -15.56
CA VAL A 161 -20.38 -7.00 -15.83
C VAL A 161 -18.98 -6.41 -15.89
N VAL A 162 -18.10 -6.94 -15.06
CA VAL A 162 -16.68 -6.58 -15.06
C VAL A 162 -15.90 -7.68 -15.76
N LYS A 163 -15.06 -7.26 -16.69
CA LYS A 163 -14.12 -8.12 -17.39
C LYS A 163 -12.70 -7.65 -17.10
N LEU A 164 -11.93 -8.49 -16.42
CA LEU A 164 -10.48 -8.34 -16.34
C LEU A 164 -9.84 -9.29 -17.34
N GLN A 165 -8.90 -8.78 -18.11
CA GLN A 165 -8.17 -9.57 -19.08
C GLN A 165 -6.70 -9.25 -19.02
N VAL A 166 -5.86 -10.27 -19.14
CA VAL A 166 -4.44 -10.10 -19.42
C VAL A 166 -4.11 -10.82 -20.70
N GLU A 167 -3.44 -10.12 -21.61
CA GLU A 167 -2.91 -10.68 -22.84
C GLU A 167 -1.44 -11.06 -22.65
N TYR A 168 -0.99 -12.13 -23.28
CA TYR A 168 0.41 -12.56 -23.24
C TYR A 168 0.81 -13.36 -24.48
N SER A 169 2.09 -13.27 -24.84
CA SER A 169 2.67 -14.03 -25.95
C SER A 169 3.36 -15.33 -25.49
N ASP A 170 3.65 -15.46 -24.20
CA ASP A 170 4.29 -16.63 -23.58
C ASP A 170 3.54 -16.96 -22.29
N ALA A 171 3.18 -18.23 -22.09
CA ALA A 171 2.49 -18.70 -20.89
C ALA A 171 3.28 -18.47 -19.59
N ASN A 172 4.59 -18.20 -19.67
CA ASN A 172 5.45 -17.84 -18.55
C ASN A 172 5.68 -16.34 -18.39
N ASP A 173 4.96 -15.48 -19.13
CA ASP A 173 5.09 -14.02 -18.99
C ASP A 173 4.75 -13.59 -17.55
N PRO A 174 5.64 -12.86 -16.85
CA PRO A 174 5.39 -12.34 -15.51
C PRO A 174 4.11 -11.52 -15.38
N MET A 175 3.62 -10.96 -16.48
CA MET A 175 2.36 -10.22 -16.53
C MET A 175 1.16 -11.05 -16.06
N ARG A 176 1.19 -12.37 -16.22
CA ARG A 176 0.16 -13.25 -15.67
C ARG A 176 0.14 -13.24 -14.14
N GLN A 177 1.31 -13.18 -13.50
CA GLN A 177 1.41 -13.06 -12.03
C GLN A 177 0.95 -11.67 -11.58
N HIS A 178 1.33 -10.62 -12.29
CA HIS A 178 0.92 -9.25 -11.99
C HIS A 178 -0.59 -9.04 -12.20
N PHE A 179 -1.18 -9.72 -13.18
CA PHE A 179 -2.62 -9.81 -13.35
C PHE A 179 -3.31 -10.42 -12.13
N GLN A 180 -2.76 -11.50 -11.55
CA GLN A 180 -3.30 -12.04 -10.30
C GLN A 180 -3.23 -11.03 -9.15
N THR A 181 -2.15 -10.24 -9.05
CA THR A 181 -2.09 -9.13 -8.07
C THR A 181 -3.24 -8.16 -8.25
N VAL A 182 -3.57 -7.77 -9.50
CA VAL A 182 -4.70 -6.88 -9.79
C VAL A 182 -6.04 -7.55 -9.44
N VAL A 183 -6.24 -8.80 -9.85
CA VAL A 183 -7.48 -9.56 -9.58
C VAL A 183 -7.72 -9.76 -8.08
N GLU A 184 -6.71 -10.18 -7.34
CA GLU A 184 -6.77 -10.41 -5.88
C GLU A 184 -6.92 -9.11 -5.10
N SER A 185 -6.50 -7.99 -5.70
CA SER A 185 -6.56 -6.67 -5.06
C SER A 185 -7.82 -5.87 -5.36
N LEU A 186 -8.56 -6.28 -6.39
CA LEU A 186 -9.72 -5.58 -6.91
C LEU A 186 -10.86 -5.51 -5.90
N THR A 187 -11.29 -4.29 -5.61
CA THR A 187 -12.38 -3.98 -4.70
C THR A 187 -13.25 -2.86 -5.28
N PHE A 188 -14.53 -2.85 -4.92
CA PHE A 188 -15.47 -1.77 -5.26
C PHE A 188 -16.11 -1.24 -3.99
N ASP A 189 -15.63 -0.09 -3.54
CA ASP A 189 -16.18 0.60 -2.37
C ASP A 189 -17.46 1.34 -2.78
N THR A 190 -18.54 1.20 -2.01
CA THR A 190 -19.82 1.84 -2.38
C THR A 190 -19.83 3.29 -1.91
N THR A 191 -20.13 4.24 -2.80
CA THR A 191 -20.32 5.65 -2.43
C THR A 191 -21.76 6.06 -2.61
N THR A 192 -22.37 6.53 -1.53
CA THR A 192 -23.63 7.26 -1.56
C THR A 192 -23.34 8.75 -1.41
N SER A 193 -24.34 9.62 -1.63
CA SER A 193 -24.16 11.08 -1.49
C SER A 193 -23.74 11.55 -0.09
N ALA A 194 -23.68 10.67 0.91
CA ALA A 194 -23.35 11.02 2.30
C ALA A 194 -22.33 10.09 2.99
N VAL A 195 -22.13 8.86 2.51
CA VAL A 195 -21.31 7.84 3.18
C VAL A 195 -20.54 7.01 2.16
N ILE A 196 -19.27 6.78 2.46
CA ILE A 196 -18.41 5.79 1.80
C ILE A 196 -18.48 4.50 2.62
N GLU A 197 -18.89 3.41 1.99
CA GLU A 197 -18.90 2.06 2.58
C GLU A 197 -17.73 1.27 1.99
N VAL A 198 -16.74 1.01 2.85
CA VAL A 198 -15.50 0.31 2.48
C VAL A 198 -15.68 -1.20 2.63
N ASP A 199 -15.20 -1.96 1.64
CA ASP A 199 -15.09 -3.41 1.76
C ASP A 199 -13.78 -3.84 2.44
N TYR A 200 -13.92 -4.33 3.67
CA TYR A 200 -12.80 -4.77 4.52
C TYR A 200 -12.36 -6.23 4.31
N ARG A 201 -13.00 -6.99 3.41
CA ARG A 201 -12.72 -8.44 3.25
C ARG A 201 -11.28 -8.70 2.85
N ARG A 202 -10.74 -7.90 1.94
CA ARG A 202 -9.34 -8.02 1.53
C ARG A 202 -8.36 -7.74 2.66
N LEU A 203 -8.61 -6.70 3.46
CA LEU A 203 -7.80 -6.42 4.64
C LEU A 203 -7.86 -7.60 5.63
N GLN A 204 -9.06 -8.15 5.85
CA GLN A 204 -9.24 -9.31 6.71
C GLN A 204 -8.48 -10.54 6.19
N ASP A 205 -8.54 -10.83 4.90
CA ASP A 205 -7.92 -12.02 4.28
C ASP A 205 -6.39 -11.92 4.32
N THR A 206 -5.82 -10.78 3.89
CA THR A 206 -4.37 -10.54 3.93
C THR A 206 -3.81 -10.62 5.35
N LEU A 207 -4.52 -10.06 6.34
CA LEU A 207 -4.14 -10.17 7.75
C LEU A 207 -4.24 -11.60 8.28
N ARG A 208 -5.29 -12.34 7.93
CA ARG A 208 -5.46 -13.76 8.31
C ARG A 208 -4.31 -14.60 7.79
N ASP A 209 -3.88 -14.33 6.57
CA ASP A 209 -2.83 -15.10 5.89
C ASP A 209 -1.42 -14.67 6.33
N GLY A 210 -1.32 -13.62 7.15
CA GLY A 210 -0.06 -13.08 7.67
C GLY A 210 0.75 -12.29 6.64
N ASP A 211 0.13 -11.88 5.53
CA ASP A 211 0.72 -11.01 4.53
C ASP A 211 0.65 -9.55 5.00
N TRP A 212 1.58 -9.19 5.87
CA TRP A 212 1.65 -7.86 6.47
C TRP A 212 1.90 -6.75 5.43
N GLN A 213 2.55 -7.07 4.31
CA GLN A 213 2.80 -6.09 3.25
C GLN A 213 1.51 -5.77 2.50
N ALA A 214 0.80 -6.80 2.03
CA ALA A 214 -0.47 -6.61 1.35
C ALA A 214 -1.51 -5.97 2.28
N ALA A 215 -1.58 -6.39 3.54
CA ALA A 215 -2.47 -5.80 4.54
C ALA A 215 -2.17 -4.31 4.81
N ASN A 216 -0.89 -3.94 4.86
CA ASN A 216 -0.51 -2.55 5.05
C ASN A 216 -0.89 -1.67 3.86
N LEU A 217 -0.60 -2.13 2.64
CA LEU A 217 -0.98 -1.41 1.43
C LEU A 217 -2.51 -1.28 1.31
N GLU A 218 -3.25 -2.34 1.65
CA GLU A 218 -4.70 -2.30 1.69
C GLU A 218 -5.21 -1.29 2.73
N THR A 219 -4.58 -1.22 3.90
CA THR A 219 -4.94 -0.23 4.93
C THR A 219 -4.69 1.20 4.44
N ILE A 220 -3.55 1.46 3.78
CA ILE A 220 -3.26 2.77 3.17
C ILE A 220 -4.34 3.13 2.15
N ALA A 221 -4.67 2.19 1.26
CA ALA A 221 -5.67 2.39 0.22
C ALA A 221 -7.08 2.69 0.80
N ILE A 222 -7.44 2.04 1.91
CA ILE A 222 -8.69 2.31 2.65
C ILE A 222 -8.66 3.69 3.31
N LEU A 223 -7.57 4.06 3.98
CA LEU A 223 -7.46 5.37 4.63
C LEU A 223 -7.51 6.51 3.61
N MET A 224 -6.85 6.33 2.47
CA MET A 224 -6.95 7.25 1.32
C MET A 224 -8.38 7.34 0.82
N ARG A 225 -9.08 6.20 0.69
CA ARG A 225 -10.49 6.18 0.28
C ARG A 225 -11.41 6.96 1.20
N LEU A 226 -11.16 6.92 2.51
CA LEU A 226 -11.97 7.58 3.54
C LEU A 226 -11.65 9.06 3.71
N ALA A 227 -10.48 9.52 3.28
CA ALA A 227 -10.10 10.93 3.33
C ALA A 227 -10.91 11.74 2.31
N SER A 228 -11.42 12.90 2.73
CA SER A 228 -12.38 13.72 1.99
C SER A 228 -11.81 14.39 0.73
N SER A 229 -10.49 14.54 0.64
CA SER A 229 -9.81 15.16 -0.51
C SER A 229 -9.28 14.18 -1.56
N TYR A 230 -9.42 12.86 -1.36
CA TYR A 230 -8.75 11.91 -2.23
C TYR A 230 -9.26 11.98 -3.68
N ASP A 231 -8.35 12.34 -4.57
CA ASP A 231 -8.43 12.11 -6.01
C ASP A 231 -7.25 11.21 -6.39
N TYR A 232 -7.38 10.42 -7.47
CA TYR A 232 -6.24 9.72 -8.07
C TYR A 232 -5.05 10.67 -8.25
N THR A 233 -5.33 11.95 -8.53
CA THR A 233 -4.39 13.09 -8.61
C THR A 233 -3.57 13.38 -7.33
N TYR A 234 -4.10 13.06 -6.15
CA TYR A 234 -3.50 13.31 -4.84
C TYR A 234 -3.43 12.01 -4.03
N PRO A 235 -2.46 11.13 -4.32
CA PRO A 235 -2.40 9.80 -3.72
C PRO A 235 -1.79 9.79 -2.31
N HIS A 236 -2.22 10.71 -1.46
CA HIS A 236 -1.83 10.81 -0.05
C HIS A 236 -2.96 11.42 0.78
N ILE A 237 -2.90 11.28 2.10
CA ILE A 237 -3.87 11.88 3.02
C ILE A 237 -3.30 13.23 3.48
N GLU A 238 -4.01 14.33 3.22
CA GLU A 238 -3.59 15.62 3.74
C GLU A 238 -3.87 15.71 5.24
N THR A 239 -3.08 16.53 5.95
CA THR A 239 -3.24 16.70 7.40
C THR A 239 -4.64 17.17 7.78
N ASP A 240 -5.26 17.99 6.93
CA ASP A 240 -6.58 18.58 7.19
C ASP A 240 -7.72 17.55 7.06
N ASP A 241 -7.55 16.51 6.22
CA ASP A 241 -8.57 15.46 6.01
C ASP A 241 -8.57 14.41 7.11
N ILE A 242 -7.51 14.34 7.93
CA ILE A 242 -7.40 13.38 9.03
C ILE A 242 -8.58 13.52 10.00
N ALA A 243 -9.06 14.75 10.21
CA ALA A 243 -10.19 15.02 11.09
C ALA A 243 -11.50 14.34 10.61
N ASP A 244 -11.61 14.10 9.31
CA ASP A 244 -12.79 13.52 8.66
C ASP A 244 -12.79 11.99 8.66
N LEU A 245 -11.64 11.34 8.91
CA LEU A 245 -11.53 9.87 8.95
C LEU A 245 -12.53 9.27 9.94
N PRO A 246 -13.52 8.46 9.52
CA PRO A 246 -14.60 8.05 10.42
C PRO A 246 -14.13 7.10 11.51
N CYS A 247 -14.62 7.31 12.74
CA CYS A 247 -14.20 6.48 13.87
C CYS A 247 -14.61 5.01 13.73
N ALA A 248 -15.75 4.72 13.10
CA ALA A 248 -16.20 3.34 12.87
C ALA A 248 -15.20 2.56 12.00
N ASP A 249 -14.66 3.21 10.98
CA ASP A 249 -13.67 2.65 10.07
C ASP A 249 -12.31 2.47 10.76
N LEU A 250 -11.83 3.47 11.50
CA LEU A 250 -10.59 3.34 12.30
C LEU A 250 -10.69 2.23 13.36
N GLN A 251 -11.86 2.07 14.00
CA GLN A 251 -12.13 0.98 14.93
C GLN A 251 -12.13 -0.39 14.23
N THR A 252 -12.69 -0.46 13.02
CA THR A 252 -12.72 -1.69 12.21
C THR A 252 -11.31 -2.11 11.79
N ILE A 253 -10.53 -1.17 11.24
CA ILE A 253 -9.11 -1.36 10.88
C ILE A 253 -8.34 -1.87 12.10
N ASN A 254 -8.46 -1.17 13.24
CA ASN A 254 -7.77 -1.55 14.47
C ASN A 254 -8.16 -2.96 14.96
N THR A 255 -9.46 -3.28 14.92
CA THR A 255 -9.97 -4.59 15.36
C THR A 255 -9.39 -5.71 14.51
N LEU A 256 -9.33 -5.53 13.19
CA LEU A 256 -8.75 -6.52 12.28
C LEU A 256 -7.26 -6.70 12.54
N TRP A 257 -6.48 -5.60 12.56
CA TRP A 257 -5.04 -5.65 12.82
C TRP A 257 -4.73 -6.31 14.17
N SER A 258 -5.40 -5.88 15.23
CA SER A 258 -5.20 -6.42 16.59
C SER A 258 -5.55 -7.91 16.66
N ARG A 259 -6.67 -8.33 16.05
CA ARG A 259 -7.11 -9.73 16.06
C ARG A 259 -6.09 -10.67 15.42
N TYR A 260 -5.60 -10.35 14.22
CA TYR A 260 -4.72 -11.25 13.47
C TYR A 260 -3.25 -11.14 13.84
N SER A 261 -2.86 -10.08 14.56
CA SER A 261 -1.50 -9.91 15.10
C SER A 261 -1.36 -10.20 16.60
N GLU A 262 -2.41 -10.73 17.23
CA GLU A 262 -2.46 -10.96 18.69
C GLU A 262 -2.16 -9.68 19.51
N GLY A 263 -2.64 -8.53 19.01
CA GLY A 263 -2.44 -7.22 19.61
C GLY A 263 -1.04 -6.62 19.40
N ARG A 264 -0.16 -7.27 18.63
CA ARG A 264 1.18 -6.77 18.33
C ARG A 264 1.15 -5.56 17.39
N TYR A 265 0.21 -5.55 16.45
CA TYR A 265 -0.01 -4.48 15.48
C TYR A 265 -1.41 -3.89 15.65
N GLY A 266 -1.63 -2.73 15.04
CA GLY A 266 -2.87 -1.98 15.11
C GLY A 266 -2.73 -0.64 15.82
N LEU A 267 -3.75 0.19 15.63
CA LEU A 267 -3.80 1.56 16.12
C LEU A 267 -3.78 1.65 17.65
N THR A 268 -4.30 0.64 18.38
CA THR A 268 -4.19 0.56 19.84
C THR A 268 -2.74 0.35 20.30
N ALA A 269 -1.97 -0.52 19.64
CA ALA A 269 -0.56 -0.75 19.98
C ALA A 269 0.27 0.51 19.73
N GLN A 270 0.02 1.16 18.61
CA GLN A 270 0.56 2.47 18.24
C GLN A 270 0.22 3.57 19.26
N GLN A 271 -1.05 3.68 19.65
CA GLN A 271 -1.50 4.66 20.64
C GLN A 271 -0.83 4.46 22.01
N ALA A 272 -0.64 3.21 22.44
CA ALA A 272 0.05 2.91 23.70
C ALA A 272 1.49 3.44 23.68
N ILE A 273 2.19 3.26 22.56
CA ILE A 273 3.54 3.81 22.36
C ILE A 273 3.49 5.34 22.36
N TRP A 274 2.61 5.95 21.57
CA TRP A 274 2.46 7.41 21.47
C TRP A 274 2.24 8.08 22.84
N ARG A 275 1.34 7.52 23.66
CA ARG A 275 1.03 8.03 25.01
C ARG A 275 2.15 7.82 26.03
N SER A 276 3.04 6.86 25.80
CA SER A 276 4.17 6.59 26.70
C SER A 276 5.34 7.58 26.55
N LEU A 277 5.33 8.39 25.48
CA LEU A 277 6.44 9.28 25.16
C LEU A 277 6.50 10.46 26.14
N PRO A 278 7.68 10.76 26.71
CA PRO A 278 7.82 11.73 27.80
C PRO A 278 7.78 13.19 27.34
N THR A 279 8.03 13.45 26.05
CA THR A 279 8.12 14.81 25.51
C THR A 279 6.76 15.32 25.05
N SER A 280 6.53 16.63 25.22
CA SER A 280 5.39 17.36 24.65
C SER A 280 5.75 18.13 23.38
N ASP A 281 7.03 18.14 22.98
CA ASP A 281 7.46 18.75 21.73
C ASP A 281 6.98 17.87 20.54
N PRO A 282 6.17 18.40 19.61
CA PRO A 282 5.56 17.61 18.54
C PRO A 282 6.57 16.90 17.63
N SER A 283 7.67 17.58 17.29
CA SER A 283 8.72 17.05 16.41
C SER A 283 9.51 15.96 17.10
N GLN A 284 10.01 16.22 18.32
CA GLN A 284 10.74 15.23 19.10
C GLN A 284 9.87 14.02 19.45
N ARG A 285 8.57 14.23 19.73
CA ARG A 285 7.62 13.15 19.98
C ARG A 285 7.47 12.27 18.75
N ALA A 286 7.27 12.86 17.58
CA ALA A 286 7.18 12.10 16.33
C ALA A 286 8.45 11.28 16.08
N GLU A 287 9.64 11.87 16.25
CA GLU A 287 10.90 11.16 16.09
C GLU A 287 11.04 9.96 17.04
N GLN A 288 10.80 10.14 18.34
CA GLN A 288 10.84 9.05 19.32
C GLN A 288 9.80 7.97 19.04
N TYR A 289 8.62 8.36 18.55
CA TYR A 289 7.58 7.46 18.11
C TYR A 289 8.05 6.60 16.94
N GLY A 290 8.57 7.23 15.89
CA GLY A 290 9.13 6.56 14.72
C GLY A 290 10.27 5.61 15.06
N ASP A 291 11.15 5.99 15.99
CA ASP A 291 12.24 5.14 16.47
C ASP A 291 11.70 3.86 17.13
N GLN A 292 10.66 3.96 17.97
CA GLN A 292 10.07 2.79 18.64
C GLN A 292 9.31 1.86 17.68
N LEU A 293 8.67 2.43 16.66
CA LEU A 293 7.92 1.68 15.65
C LEU A 293 8.82 1.07 14.56
N GLY A 294 10.11 1.43 14.53
CA GLY A 294 11.00 1.03 13.45
C GLY A 294 10.69 1.74 12.13
N TRP A 295 10.11 2.94 12.18
CA TRP A 295 9.82 3.79 11.02
C TRP A 295 10.95 4.75 10.67
N ARG A 296 12.04 4.73 11.44
CA ARG A 296 13.22 5.57 11.18
C ARG A 296 14.48 4.76 10.93
N LEU A 297 15.37 5.34 10.13
CA LEU A 297 16.75 4.91 9.93
C LEU A 297 17.61 5.43 11.09
N THR A 298 18.63 4.67 11.47
CA THR A 298 19.59 5.09 12.50
C THR A 298 20.65 6.06 11.97
N GLU A 299 20.90 6.05 10.67
CA GLU A 299 21.83 6.94 9.98
C GLU A 299 21.22 7.36 8.63
N PRO A 300 21.47 8.59 8.16
CA PRO A 300 20.97 9.04 6.86
C PRO A 300 21.51 8.17 5.71
N PRO A 301 20.73 7.96 4.63
CA PRO A 301 21.22 7.30 3.43
C PRO A 301 22.44 8.04 2.87
N THR A 302 23.47 7.31 2.45
CA THR A 302 24.76 7.91 2.04
C THR A 302 24.74 8.57 0.65
N ALA A 303 23.61 8.58 -0.08
CA ALA A 303 23.59 9.01 -1.48
C ALA A 303 22.20 9.45 -2.00
N ASP A 304 21.59 10.51 -1.48
CA ASP A 304 20.76 11.42 -2.30
C ASP A 304 20.48 12.72 -1.54
N PHE A 305 20.62 13.88 -2.20
CA PHE A 305 20.30 15.18 -1.59
C PHE A 305 18.80 15.36 -1.33
N LEU A 306 17.96 14.57 -2.01
CA LEU A 306 16.51 14.45 -1.75
C LEU A 306 16.18 13.49 -0.60
N SER A 307 17.14 12.68 -0.12
CA SER A 307 16.95 11.59 0.85
C SER A 307 17.52 11.85 2.24
N ASN A 308 17.69 13.11 2.65
CA ASN A 308 18.11 13.42 4.03
C ASN A 308 17.03 13.10 5.09
N SER A 309 15.90 12.53 4.67
CA SER A 309 14.89 12.01 5.59
C SER A 309 15.40 10.77 6.30
N LEU A 310 15.28 10.77 7.63
CA LEU A 310 15.49 9.57 8.44
C LEU A 310 14.25 8.68 8.45
N TRP A 311 13.15 9.06 7.82
CA TRP A 311 11.94 8.25 7.75
C TRP A 311 12.08 7.16 6.69
N ARG A 312 11.76 5.92 7.07
CA ARG A 312 11.75 4.77 6.18
C ARG A 312 10.56 4.84 5.23
N SER A 313 10.79 4.43 4.00
CA SER A 313 9.75 4.05 3.04
C SER A 313 9.16 2.67 3.38
N ASP A 314 8.04 2.33 2.73
CA ASP A 314 7.41 1.00 2.81
C ASP A 314 8.41 -0.13 2.49
N THR A 315 9.31 0.08 1.53
CA THR A 315 10.30 -0.96 1.15
C THR A 315 11.36 -1.23 2.22
N GLU A 316 11.56 -0.30 3.14
CA GLU A 316 12.55 -0.41 4.22
C GLU A 316 11.93 -0.90 5.53
N LEU A 317 10.62 -1.12 5.56
CA LEU A 317 9.91 -1.73 6.68
C LEU A 317 10.20 -3.23 6.78
N LEU A 318 10.10 -3.77 7.99
CA LEU A 318 10.23 -5.19 8.26
C LEU A 318 8.86 -5.86 8.15
N TYR A 319 8.63 -6.72 7.14
CA TYR A 319 7.40 -7.51 6.99
C TYR A 319 7.57 -8.95 7.51
N THR A 320 8.28 -9.10 8.63
CA THR A 320 8.63 -10.41 9.20
C THR A 320 8.21 -10.48 10.66
N ALA A 321 8.25 -11.67 11.27
CA ALA A 321 7.88 -11.88 12.68
C ALA A 321 8.71 -11.05 13.70
N VAL A 322 9.85 -10.49 13.29
CA VAL A 322 10.71 -9.65 14.16
C VAL A 322 10.39 -8.16 14.11
N ALA A 323 9.47 -7.74 13.24
CA ALA A 323 9.05 -6.34 13.10
C ALA A 323 8.52 -5.75 14.43
N PRO A 324 9.00 -4.57 14.90
CA PRO A 324 8.62 -3.98 16.18
C PRO A 324 7.11 -3.91 16.44
N VAL A 325 6.74 -3.95 17.72
CA VAL A 325 5.34 -3.75 18.15
C VAL A 325 4.84 -2.41 17.62
N GLY A 326 3.63 -2.40 17.07
CA GLY A 326 3.00 -1.21 16.50
C GLY A 326 3.49 -0.78 15.12
N GLN A 327 4.49 -1.45 14.52
CA GLN A 327 5.02 -1.04 13.21
C GLN A 327 3.92 -0.92 12.13
N PHE A 328 2.86 -1.71 12.23
CA PHE A 328 1.72 -1.66 11.32
C PHE A 328 0.40 -1.31 12.03
N PRO A 329 -0.55 -0.67 11.34
CA PRO A 329 -0.41 -0.15 9.97
C PRO A 329 0.48 1.11 9.88
N TRP A 330 1.33 1.20 8.86
CA TRP A 330 2.12 2.38 8.53
C TRP A 330 1.31 3.27 7.56
N PRO A 331 0.97 4.52 7.94
CA PRO A 331 0.05 5.37 7.18
C PRO A 331 0.75 6.26 6.12
N GLY A 332 1.96 5.89 5.70
CA GLY A 332 2.72 6.69 4.73
C GLY A 332 2.33 6.42 3.27
N VAL A 333 2.91 7.20 2.36
CA VAL A 333 2.71 7.04 0.92
C VAL A 333 3.61 5.90 0.39
N PRO A 334 3.10 4.93 -0.38
CA PRO A 334 3.95 3.89 -0.95
C PRO A 334 5.07 4.50 -1.80
N SER A 335 6.28 3.96 -1.71
CA SER A 335 7.44 4.55 -2.40
C SER A 335 7.24 4.64 -3.91
N LEU A 336 6.57 3.67 -4.54
CA LEU A 336 6.33 3.69 -6.00
C LEU A 336 5.38 4.82 -6.40
N THR A 337 4.37 5.10 -5.57
CA THR A 337 3.48 6.24 -5.73
C THR A 337 4.28 7.53 -5.74
N THR A 338 5.16 7.73 -4.74
CA THR A 338 6.04 8.91 -4.66
C THR A 338 6.95 9.05 -5.89
N ASP A 339 7.55 7.96 -6.37
CA ASP A 339 8.38 7.98 -7.58
C ASP A 339 7.60 8.39 -8.83
N ARG A 340 6.37 7.89 -9.00
CA ARG A 340 5.54 8.26 -10.16
C ARG A 340 5.12 9.72 -10.13
N MET A 341 4.82 10.24 -8.94
CA MET A 341 4.54 11.67 -8.75
C MET A 341 5.76 12.52 -9.13
N LEU A 342 6.96 12.11 -8.73
CA LEU A 342 8.21 12.79 -9.07
C LEU A 342 8.51 12.79 -10.57
N GLN A 343 8.22 11.68 -11.24
CA GLN A 343 8.50 11.50 -12.67
C GLN A 343 7.42 12.10 -13.58
N ASN A 344 6.34 12.68 -13.01
CA ASN A 344 5.10 13.04 -13.72
C ASN A 344 4.56 11.88 -14.58
N SER A 345 4.87 10.64 -14.19
CA SER A 345 4.46 9.41 -14.89
C SER A 345 3.25 8.81 -14.18
N GLY A 346 2.35 9.66 -13.72
CA GLY A 346 1.20 9.32 -12.89
C GLY A 346 0.21 10.48 -12.91
N PRO A 347 -0.74 10.52 -11.97
CA PRO A 347 -1.63 11.64 -11.79
C PRO A 347 -0.83 12.96 -11.70
N ALA A 348 -0.94 13.82 -12.71
CA ALA A 348 0.01 14.89 -12.94
C ALA A 348 -0.38 16.19 -12.22
N CYS A 349 0.27 16.50 -11.11
CA CYS A 349 0.25 17.84 -10.51
C CYS A 349 1.56 18.10 -9.76
N GLY A 350 2.34 19.06 -10.25
CA GLY A 350 3.65 19.39 -9.68
C GLY A 350 3.61 19.83 -8.21
N SER A 351 2.48 20.37 -7.73
CA SER A 351 2.28 20.68 -6.30
C SER A 351 2.09 19.42 -5.46
N CYS A 352 1.36 18.43 -5.95
CA CYS A 352 1.05 17.21 -5.20
C CYS A 352 2.28 16.37 -4.93
N SER A 353 3.20 16.28 -5.90
CA SER A 353 4.46 15.54 -5.75
C SER A 353 5.30 16.17 -4.64
N VAL A 354 5.32 17.51 -4.61
CA VAL A 354 5.98 18.28 -3.58
C VAL A 354 5.31 18.00 -2.23
N ASP A 355 3.99 18.10 -2.12
CA ASP A 355 3.26 17.88 -0.87
C ASP A 355 3.43 16.46 -0.31
N ALA A 356 3.36 15.43 -1.16
CA ALA A 356 3.62 14.05 -0.75
C ALA A 356 5.04 13.86 -0.21
N MET A 357 6.05 14.41 -0.89
CA MET A 357 7.44 14.36 -0.41
C MET A 357 7.63 15.09 0.92
N TYR A 358 7.00 16.27 1.07
CA TYR A 358 7.06 17.03 2.32
C TYR A 358 6.36 16.27 3.46
N ILE A 359 5.23 15.62 3.20
CA ILE A 359 4.55 14.77 4.19
C ILE A 359 5.47 13.65 4.66
N GLN A 360 6.18 12.96 3.76
CA GLN A 360 7.09 11.86 4.12
C GLN A 360 8.46 12.32 4.68
N SER A 361 8.67 13.61 4.84
CA SER A 361 9.91 14.19 5.38
C SER A 361 9.60 15.19 6.49
N ASP A 362 9.53 16.48 6.16
CA ASP A 362 9.48 17.58 7.12
C ASP A 362 8.12 17.73 7.81
N ARG A 363 7.03 17.36 7.14
CA ARG A 363 5.65 17.47 7.66
C ARG A 363 5.15 16.19 8.31
N TRP A 364 5.96 15.14 8.36
CA TRP A 364 5.61 13.89 9.01
C TRP A 364 5.25 14.07 10.50
N PRO A 365 5.96 14.93 11.28
CA PRO A 365 5.53 15.23 12.65
C PRO A 365 4.11 15.80 12.73
N ASP A 366 3.76 16.79 11.90
CA ASP A 366 2.42 17.38 11.92
C ASP A 366 1.35 16.35 11.57
N PHE A 367 1.61 15.55 10.52
CA PHE A 367 0.75 14.44 10.12
C PHE A 367 0.53 13.45 11.27
N LEU A 368 1.61 12.98 11.90
CA LEU A 368 1.52 11.99 12.99
C LEU A 368 0.79 12.55 14.21
N ASN A 369 1.01 13.82 14.57
CA ASN A 369 0.30 14.44 15.68
C ASN A 369 -1.20 14.51 15.39
N ALA A 370 -1.60 14.93 14.19
CA ALA A 370 -3.01 14.96 13.78
C ALA A 370 -3.61 13.54 13.74
N PHE A 371 -2.92 12.59 13.10
CA PHE A 371 -3.38 11.21 12.96
C PHE A 371 -3.57 10.53 14.32
N MET A 372 -2.57 10.62 15.19
CA MET A 372 -2.66 10.00 16.52
C MET A 372 -3.66 10.70 17.43
N THR A 373 -3.91 12.00 17.25
CA THR A 373 -5.01 12.70 17.95
C THR A 373 -6.36 12.15 17.49
N ARG A 374 -6.56 11.97 16.19
CA ARG A 374 -7.79 11.37 15.66
C ARG A 374 -8.01 9.94 16.15
N VAL A 375 -6.95 9.14 16.15
CA VAL A 375 -6.97 7.78 16.72
C VAL A 375 -7.38 7.83 18.20
N ASP A 376 -6.87 8.80 18.95
CA ASP A 376 -7.22 8.99 20.36
C ASP A 376 -8.70 9.22 20.58
N ASP A 377 -9.25 10.18 19.83
CA ASP A 377 -10.68 10.52 19.88
C ASP A 377 -11.55 9.32 19.52
N CYS A 378 -11.16 8.54 18.52
CA CYS A 378 -11.97 7.42 18.03
C CYS A 378 -11.88 6.15 18.88
N LEU A 379 -10.71 5.84 19.46
CA LEU A 379 -10.51 4.61 20.23
C LEU A 379 -10.78 4.77 21.73
N CYS A 380 -10.75 5.99 22.27
CA CYS A 380 -10.87 6.24 23.71
C CYS A 380 -12.15 6.95 24.16
N ALA A 381 -13.08 7.27 23.25
CA ALA A 381 -14.36 7.90 23.60
C ALA A 381 -15.25 7.07 24.57
N GLY A 382 -14.90 5.83 24.90
CA GLY A 382 -15.59 4.98 25.88
C GLY A 382 -15.03 4.99 27.31
N ASP A 383 -13.86 5.62 27.56
CA ASP A 383 -13.13 5.45 28.84
C ASP A 383 -13.24 6.64 29.80
N THR A 384 -14.22 7.53 29.58
CA THR A 384 -14.57 8.60 30.53
C THR A 384 -15.42 8.07 31.70
N THR A 385 -14.96 7.01 32.37
CA THR A 385 -15.31 6.82 33.78
C THR A 385 -14.21 7.44 34.63
N ALA A 386 -14.38 8.72 34.94
CA ALA A 386 -13.58 9.39 35.96
C ALA A 386 -13.55 8.53 37.25
N PRO A 387 -12.40 8.41 37.93
CA PRO A 387 -12.34 7.71 39.20
C PRO A 387 -13.29 8.40 40.17
N LYS A 388 -14.31 7.68 40.63
CA LYS A 388 -15.06 8.09 41.82
C LYS A 388 -14.07 8.09 42.98
N THR A 389 -13.62 9.29 43.34
CA THR A 389 -12.97 9.57 44.63
C THR A 389 -13.78 8.92 45.74
N LEU A 390 -13.13 8.03 46.49
CA LEU A 390 -13.59 7.53 47.79
C LEU A 390 -13.42 8.60 48.86
#